data_AF-A0A4P9W5K5-F1
#
_entry.id   AF-A0A4P9W5K5-F1
#
_cell.length_a   1.000
_cell.length_b   1.000
_cell.length_c   1.000
_cell.angle_alpha   90.00
_cell.angle_beta   90.00
_cell.angle_gamma   90.00
#
_symmetry.space_group_name_H-M   'P 1'
#
loop_
_entity.id
_entity.type
_entity.pdbx_description
1 polymer ?
#
loop_
_entity_poly.entity_id
_entity_poly.type
_entity_poly.pdbx_seq_one_letter_code
_entity_poly.pdbx_strand_id
1 'polypeptide(L)'
;MTRLASILLASLVPVSVLGKVALTGVSEAGLDFGAGNFPGNNGGSFFAPNPAAIAHTLAKGANTIRLPFLWERVQPSAGGSFDATYLGFIDTVIKQVTSAGAKVILDPHNYARYVNRRWDSNQW
;
A
#
# COMPACT_ATOMS: atom_id res chain seq x y z
N MET A 1 25.01 47.51 -50.87
CA MET A 1 23.69 46.87 -50.69
C MET A 1 23.77 45.92 -49.50
N THR A 2 23.52 46.42 -48.29
CA THR A 2 23.62 45.63 -47.05
C THR A 2 22.24 45.09 -46.70
N ARG A 3 22.06 43.76 -46.73
CA ARG A 3 20.83 43.09 -46.29
C ARG A 3 20.94 42.79 -44.80
N LEU A 4 20.02 43.33 -44.00
CA LEU A 4 19.84 42.96 -42.60
C LEU A 4 19.00 41.67 -42.53
N ALA A 5 19.57 40.59 -42.00
CA ALA A 5 18.84 39.38 -41.66
C ALA A 5 18.27 39.51 -40.24
N SER A 6 16.95 39.53 -40.11
CA SER A 6 16.27 39.47 -38.80
C SER A 6 16.22 38.02 -38.33
N ILE A 7 16.85 37.73 -37.20
CA ILE A 7 16.74 36.44 -36.50
C ILE A 7 15.58 36.57 -35.52
N LEU A 8 14.50 35.82 -35.78
CA LEU A 8 13.38 35.69 -34.85
C LEU A 8 13.78 34.71 -33.75
N LEU A 9 13.99 35.20 -32.53
CA LEU A 9 14.29 34.37 -31.37
C LEU A 9 12.96 33.82 -30.82
N ALA A 10 12.64 32.55 -31.09
CA ALA A 10 11.49 31.89 -30.48
C ALA A 10 11.80 31.62 -29.00
N SER A 11 11.13 32.33 -28.10
CA SER A 11 11.24 32.10 -26.66
C SER A 11 10.62 30.74 -26.31
N LEU A 12 11.46 29.78 -25.90
CA LEU A 12 11.03 28.55 -25.25
C LEU A 12 10.34 28.92 -23.93
N VAL A 13 9.02 28.84 -23.90
CA VAL A 13 8.28 28.87 -22.64
C VAL A 13 8.47 27.49 -21.99
N PRO A 14 9.05 27.40 -20.78
CA PRO A 14 9.12 26.12 -20.09
C PRO A 14 7.70 25.64 -19.81
N VAL A 15 7.27 24.60 -20.51
CA VAL A 15 6.06 23.85 -20.16
C VAL A 15 6.30 23.33 -18.75
N SER A 16 5.50 23.81 -17.80
CA SER A 16 5.53 23.29 -16.44
C SER A 16 5.12 21.83 -16.51
N VAL A 17 6.09 20.93 -16.31
CA VAL A 17 5.80 19.51 -16.09
C VAL A 17 5.00 19.47 -14.80
N LEU A 18 3.69 19.21 -14.90
CA LEU A 18 2.86 18.83 -13.76
C LEU A 18 3.66 17.81 -12.94
N GLY A 19 3.93 18.13 -11.67
CA GLY A 19 4.78 17.31 -10.82
C GLY A 19 4.37 15.85 -10.91
N LYS A 20 5.32 14.97 -11.23
CA LYS A 20 5.07 13.53 -11.37
C LYS A 20 4.38 13.02 -10.09
N VAL A 21 3.31 12.24 -10.25
CA VAL A 21 2.65 11.58 -9.11
C VAL A 21 3.71 10.76 -8.35
N ALA A 22 3.91 11.08 -7.07
CA ALA A 22 5.01 10.53 -6.29
C ALA A 22 4.86 9.04 -6.02
N LEU A 23 3.63 8.57 -5.79
CA LEU A 23 3.30 7.18 -5.47
C LEU A 23 2.28 6.64 -6.47
N THR A 24 2.67 5.62 -7.23
CA THR A 24 1.81 4.92 -8.19
C THR A 24 1.92 3.42 -7.93
N GLY A 25 0.80 2.76 -7.68
CA GLY A 25 0.80 1.42 -7.13
C GLY A 25 -0.54 0.72 -7.15
N VAL A 26 -0.59 -0.43 -6.48
CA VAL A 26 -1.79 -1.27 -6.33
C VAL A 26 -1.99 -1.67 -4.87
N SER A 27 -3.16 -2.23 -4.56
CA SER A 27 -3.37 -2.91 -3.28
C SER A 27 -3.08 -4.41 -3.43
N GLU A 28 -2.28 -4.96 -2.52
CA GLU A 28 -2.08 -6.41 -2.36
C GLU A 28 -3.15 -6.94 -1.41
N ALA A 29 -4.32 -7.25 -1.95
CA ALA A 29 -5.45 -7.75 -1.17
C ALA A 29 -5.26 -9.22 -0.76
N GLY A 30 -5.86 -9.62 0.35
CA GLY A 30 -5.90 -11.02 0.78
C GLY A 30 -5.85 -11.19 2.29
N LEU A 31 -4.98 -10.43 2.97
CA LEU A 31 -4.89 -10.46 4.44
C LEU A 31 -6.13 -9.87 5.11
N ASP A 32 -6.85 -8.99 4.41
CA ASP A 32 -8.07 -8.31 4.84
C ASP A 32 -9.38 -9.10 4.63
N PHE A 33 -9.33 -10.22 3.90
CA PHE A 33 -10.53 -10.97 3.52
C PHE A 33 -11.24 -11.62 4.71
N GLY A 34 -12.50 -12.02 4.54
CA GLY A 34 -13.24 -12.78 5.56
C GLY A 34 -13.53 -11.98 6.83
N ALA A 35 -13.90 -10.70 6.70
CA ALA A 35 -14.30 -9.84 7.81
C ALA A 35 -15.37 -10.52 8.69
N GLY A 36 -15.19 -10.46 10.01
CA GLY A 36 -16.06 -11.13 10.99
C GLY A 36 -15.64 -12.57 11.34
N ASN A 37 -14.67 -13.15 10.62
CA ASN A 37 -14.05 -14.42 10.99
C ASN A 37 -12.64 -14.20 11.53
N PHE A 38 -12.52 -14.20 12.86
CA PHE A 38 -11.29 -13.92 13.60
C PHE A 38 -10.92 -15.09 14.51
N PRO A 39 -9.66 -15.57 14.47
CA PRO A 39 -8.58 -15.13 13.58
C PRO A 39 -8.79 -15.58 12.11
N GLY A 40 -9.70 -16.54 11.87
CA GLY A 40 -9.81 -17.19 10.58
C GLY A 40 -8.55 -18.02 10.25
N ASN A 41 -8.46 -18.51 9.01
CA ASN A 41 -7.34 -19.34 8.55
C ASN A 41 -6.82 -18.89 7.18
N ASN A 42 -5.50 -19.01 7.00
CA ASN A 42 -4.85 -18.82 5.70
C ASN A 42 -5.33 -19.90 4.71
N GLY A 43 -5.58 -19.51 3.46
CA GLY A 43 -6.11 -20.38 2.40
C GLY A 43 -7.63 -20.57 2.46
N GLY A 44 -8.32 -19.92 3.41
CA GLY A 44 -9.77 -19.94 3.53
C GLY A 44 -10.33 -18.56 3.81
N SER A 45 -10.22 -18.12 5.06
CA SER A 45 -10.75 -16.82 5.51
C SER A 45 -9.92 -15.64 5.01
N PHE A 46 -8.62 -15.85 4.80
CA PHE A 46 -7.69 -14.89 4.24
C PHE A 46 -6.60 -15.61 3.46
N PHE A 47 -5.82 -14.87 2.69
CA PHE A 47 -4.70 -15.43 1.94
C PHE A 47 -3.41 -14.72 2.32
N ALA A 48 -2.35 -15.51 2.55
CA ALA A 48 -1.01 -14.99 2.70
C ALA A 48 -0.62 -14.21 1.43
N PRO A 49 0.21 -13.16 1.57
CA PRO A 49 0.68 -12.37 0.44
C PRO A 49 1.31 -13.25 -0.63
N ASN A 50 1.18 -12.86 -1.90
CA ASN A 50 1.78 -13.59 -3.01
C ASN A 50 3.04 -12.85 -3.50
N PRO A 51 4.25 -13.32 -3.15
CA PRO A 51 5.49 -12.65 -3.57
C PRO A 51 5.61 -12.50 -5.08
N ALA A 52 5.10 -13.44 -5.87
CA ALA A 52 5.17 -13.35 -7.33
C ALA A 52 4.27 -12.22 -7.87
N ALA A 53 3.09 -12.01 -7.27
CA ALA A 53 2.20 -10.92 -7.65
C ALA A 53 2.83 -9.56 -7.33
N ILE A 54 3.38 -9.41 -6.12
CA ILE A 54 4.09 -8.19 -5.69
C ILE A 54 5.27 -7.90 -6.63
N ALA A 55 6.10 -8.91 -6.92
CA ALA A 55 7.24 -8.75 -7.83
C ALA A 55 6.79 -8.36 -9.24
N HIS A 56 5.70 -8.94 -9.74
CA HIS A 56 5.14 -8.60 -11.04
C HIS A 56 4.73 -7.12 -11.09
N THR A 57 3.99 -6.63 -10.09
CA THR A 57 3.54 -5.23 -10.08
C THR A 57 4.70 -4.25 -9.99
N LEU A 58 5.71 -4.54 -9.16
CA LEU A 58 6.92 -3.73 -9.08
C LEU A 58 7.68 -3.70 -10.42
N ALA A 59 7.79 -4.84 -11.10
CA ALA A 59 8.40 -4.92 -12.43
C ALA A 59 7.62 -4.15 -13.52
N LYS A 60 6.33 -3.87 -13.30
CA LYS A 60 5.50 -3.01 -14.17
C LYS A 60 5.66 -1.51 -13.88
N GLY A 61 6.52 -1.13 -12.93
CA GLY A 61 6.83 0.25 -12.61
C GLY A 61 6.03 0.84 -11.46
N ALA A 62 5.26 0.02 -10.72
CA ALA A 62 4.70 0.45 -9.45
C ALA A 62 5.84 0.72 -8.45
N ASN A 63 5.71 1.80 -7.67
CA ASN A 63 6.66 2.17 -6.64
C ASN A 63 6.06 2.14 -5.23
N THR A 64 4.79 1.71 -5.12
CA THR A 64 4.05 1.62 -3.86
C THR A 64 3.13 0.41 -3.86
N ILE A 65 3.00 -0.27 -2.72
CA ILE A 65 1.98 -1.29 -2.47
C ILE A 65 1.18 -0.89 -1.24
N ARG A 66 -0.16 -0.87 -1.35
CA ARG A 66 -1.05 -0.77 -0.18
C ARG A 66 -1.35 -2.18 0.32
N LEU A 67 -1.07 -2.44 1.58
CA LEU A 67 -1.30 -3.74 2.23
C LEU A 67 -2.48 -3.62 3.19
N PRO A 68 -3.72 -3.93 2.75
CA PRO A 68 -4.86 -4.06 3.63
C PRO A 68 -4.73 -5.30 4.52
N PHE A 69 -5.03 -5.16 5.81
CA PHE A 69 -5.08 -6.27 6.77
C PHE A 69 -6.09 -5.96 7.90
N LEU A 70 -6.53 -6.96 8.65
CA LEU A 70 -7.47 -6.76 9.78
C LEU A 70 -6.72 -6.64 11.11
N TRP A 71 -7.04 -5.61 11.89
CA TRP A 71 -6.48 -5.35 13.21
C TRP A 71 -6.63 -6.56 14.13
N GLU A 72 -7.80 -7.20 14.14
CA GLU A 72 -8.13 -8.37 14.97
C GLU A 72 -7.22 -9.57 14.71
N ARG A 73 -6.59 -9.65 13.52
CA ARG A 73 -5.66 -10.75 13.21
C ARG A 73 -4.24 -10.43 13.61
N VAL A 74 -3.78 -9.19 13.43
CA VAL A 74 -2.43 -8.80 13.87
C VAL A 74 -2.37 -8.58 15.38
N GLN A 75 -3.45 -8.15 16.01
CA GLN A 75 -3.55 -7.93 17.46
C GLN A 75 -4.87 -8.55 17.99
N PRO A 76 -4.86 -9.85 18.34
CA PRO A 76 -6.07 -10.58 18.74
C PRO A 76 -6.79 -10.04 19.97
N SER A 77 -6.08 -9.33 20.84
CA SER A 77 -6.62 -8.62 22.01
C SER A 77 -6.17 -7.16 21.98
N ALA A 78 -7.10 -6.21 22.08
CA ALA A 78 -6.78 -4.78 22.08
C ALA A 78 -5.72 -4.44 23.13
N GLY A 79 -4.64 -3.76 22.73
CA GLY A 79 -3.51 -3.43 23.60
C GLY A 79 -2.61 -4.62 23.99
N GLY A 80 -2.97 -5.85 23.60
CA GLY A 80 -2.16 -7.04 23.81
C GLY A 80 -1.03 -7.20 22.79
N SER A 81 -0.32 -8.31 22.89
CA SER A 81 0.74 -8.67 21.95
C SER A 81 0.23 -8.88 20.53
N PHE A 82 1.10 -8.66 19.55
CA PHE A 82 0.81 -9.03 18.18
C PHE A 82 0.89 -10.54 17.95
N ASP A 83 0.06 -11.05 17.06
CA ASP A 83 0.18 -12.41 16.55
C ASP A 83 1.42 -12.52 15.67
N ALA A 84 2.38 -13.34 16.09
CA ALA A 84 3.67 -13.44 15.41
C ALA A 84 3.56 -14.01 13.99
N THR A 85 2.60 -14.90 13.74
CA THR A 85 2.40 -15.51 12.43
C THR A 85 1.87 -14.47 11.45
N TYR A 86 0.83 -13.73 11.87
CA TYR A 86 0.20 -12.73 11.04
C TYR A 86 1.11 -11.52 10.80
N LEU A 87 1.86 -11.10 11.83
CA LEU A 87 2.91 -10.09 11.68
C LEU A 87 4.00 -10.55 10.71
N GLY A 88 4.34 -11.84 10.72
CA GLY A 88 5.26 -12.45 9.74
C GLY A 88 4.82 -12.27 8.29
N PHE A 89 3.52 -12.37 7.99
CA PHE A 89 3.01 -12.10 6.64
C PHE A 89 3.21 -10.63 6.23
N ILE A 90 2.94 -9.70 7.15
CA ILE A 90 3.16 -8.26 6.92
C ILE A 90 4.64 -7.99 6.67
N ASP A 91 5.52 -8.57 7.48
CA ASP A 91 6.98 -8.45 7.35
C ASP A 91 7.48 -8.95 5.99
N THR A 92 6.94 -10.05 5.47
CA THR A 92 7.29 -10.56 4.13
C THR A 92 7.04 -9.52 3.06
N VAL A 93 5.88 -8.86 3.07
CA VAL A 93 5.54 -7.80 2.10
C VAL A 93 6.47 -6.60 2.28
N ILE A 94 6.67 -6.14 3.52
CA ILE A 94 7.55 -5.00 3.82
C ILE A 94 8.96 -5.27 3.28
N LYS A 95 9.55 -6.42 3.63
CA LYS A 95 10.91 -6.77 3.19
C LYS A 95 11.01 -6.81 1.67
N GLN A 96 10.07 -7.50 1.01
CA GLN A 96 10.09 -7.60 -0.45
C GLN A 96 9.96 -6.23 -1.12
N VAL A 97 8.96 -5.43 -0.76
CA VAL A 97 8.69 -4.13 -1.40
C VAL A 97 9.81 -3.14 -1.14
N THR A 98 10.30 -3.05 0.09
CA THR A 98 11.39 -2.13 0.46
C THR A 98 12.73 -2.53 -0.15
N SER A 99 13.00 -3.83 -0.30
CA SER A 99 14.21 -4.30 -0.99
C SER A 99 14.26 -3.91 -2.48
N ALA A 100 13.09 -3.69 -3.09
CA ALA A 100 12.95 -3.17 -4.45
C ALA A 100 12.97 -1.63 -4.53
N GLY A 101 13.22 -0.93 -3.42
CA GLY A 101 13.21 0.54 -3.36
C GLY A 101 11.81 1.18 -3.37
N ALA A 102 10.76 0.37 -3.30
CA ALA A 102 9.36 0.82 -3.25
C ALA A 102 8.88 1.05 -1.81
N LYS A 103 7.65 1.58 -1.67
CA LYS A 103 7.02 1.91 -0.37
C LYS A 103 5.84 0.98 -0.08
N VAL A 104 5.60 0.71 1.20
CA VAL A 104 4.39 0.02 1.66
C VAL A 104 3.51 0.99 2.43
N ILE A 105 2.22 1.02 2.11
CA ILE A 105 1.18 1.66 2.92
C ILE A 105 0.50 0.55 3.72
N LEU A 106 0.74 0.52 5.03
CA LEU A 106 0.05 -0.39 5.94
C LEU A 106 -1.36 0.15 6.19
N ASP A 107 -2.36 -0.68 5.92
CA ASP A 107 -3.77 -0.30 5.98
C ASP A 107 -4.54 -1.23 6.93
N PRO A 108 -4.75 -0.82 8.19
CA PRO A 108 -5.72 -1.47 9.07
C PRO A 108 -7.12 -1.28 8.48
N HIS A 109 -7.61 -2.30 7.79
CA HIS A 109 -8.79 -2.28 6.93
C HIS A 109 -10.09 -2.44 7.72
N ASN A 110 -10.25 -1.60 8.74
CA ASN A 110 -11.11 -1.86 9.88
C ASN A 110 -12.33 -0.94 9.96
N TYR A 111 -12.49 0.03 9.04
CA TYR A 111 -13.64 0.95 9.02
C TYR A 111 -13.88 1.65 10.38
N ALA A 112 -12.80 2.02 11.07
CA ALA A 112 -12.81 2.55 12.43
C ALA A 112 -13.50 1.63 13.46
N ARG A 113 -13.36 0.31 13.31
CA ARG A 113 -13.91 -0.71 14.22
C ARG A 113 -12.88 -1.75 14.63
N TYR A 114 -13.07 -2.30 15.83
CA TYR A 114 -12.37 -3.48 16.32
C TYR A 114 -13.39 -4.47 16.88
N VAL A 115 -13.38 -5.72 16.43
CA VAL A 115 -14.36 -6.77 16.79
C VAL A 115 -15.82 -6.27 16.72
N ASN A 116 -16.16 -5.58 15.63
CA ASN A 116 -17.46 -4.92 15.38
C ASN A 116 -17.84 -3.74 16.29
N ARG A 117 -16.99 -3.33 17.23
CA ARG A 117 -17.18 -2.13 18.04
C ARG A 117 -16.53 -0.94 17.36
N ARG A 118 -17.25 0.18 17.24
CA ARG A 118 -16.69 1.42 16.65
C ARG A 118 -15.81 2.14 17.66
N TRP A 119 -14.73 2.76 17.18
CA TRP A 119 -13.80 3.62 17.95
C TRP A 119 -14.52 4.60 18.90
N ASP A 120 -15.63 5.20 18.44
CA ASP A 120 -16.40 6.21 19.15
C ASP A 120 -17.45 5.66 20.15
N SER A 121 -17.60 4.34 20.24
CA SER A 121 -18.42 3.73 21.29
C SER A 121 -17.59 3.69 22.57
N ASN A 122 -18.03 4.39 23.64
CA ASN A 122 -17.37 4.52 24.95
C ASN A 122 -17.18 3.18 25.71
N GLN A 123 -16.54 2.18 25.11
CA GLN A 123 -16.58 0.76 25.51
C GLN A 123 -15.20 0.05 25.37
N TRP A 124 -14.11 0.78 25.59
CA TRP A 124 -12.72 0.28 25.52
C TRP A 124 -12.20 -0.11 26.89
#